data_AF-J3F3W6-F1
#
_entry.id   AF-J3F3W6-F1
#
_cell.length_a   1.000
_cell.length_b   1.000
_cell.length_c   1.000
_cell.angle_alpha   90.00
_cell.angle_beta   90.00
_cell.angle_gamma   90.00
#
_symmetry.space_group_name_H-M   'P 1'
#
loop_
_entity.id
_entity.type
_entity.pdbx_description
1 polymer ?
#
loop_
_entity_poly.entity_id
_entity_poly.type
_entity_poly.pdbx_seq_one_letter_code
_entity_poly.pdbx_strand_id
1 'polypeptide(L)'
;MEQYAQEQPTLDLVAFFSRPVQARGLFQNRSGEVVKRFHVQIESREEGQQLILERFLYSDGTRQRRVGTLQPAGAGRWRGRADDVVRLEEKIAKLKTQMKELQAIEIQLNESPDKQVSLTDPDARSMMTRGTGIVGYNVQTAVDTQHHLIVAHEVTNVGSDRDQLSSMAKQAREAMASDTLSVVADRGYFKSE
;
A
#
# COMPACT_ATOMS: atom_id res chain seq x y z
N MET A 1 6.16 -10.66 -24.33
CA MET A 1 6.02 -9.20 -24.19
C MET A 1 7.39 -8.53 -24.34
N GLU A 2 8.03 -8.64 -25.51
CA GLU A 2 9.43 -8.19 -25.71
C GLU A 2 9.56 -7.00 -26.68
N GLN A 3 8.46 -6.42 -27.15
CA GLN A 3 8.51 -5.36 -28.17
C GLN A 3 8.64 -3.93 -27.62
N TYR A 4 8.56 -3.70 -26.30
CA TYR A 4 8.56 -2.34 -25.72
C TYR A 4 9.87 -1.94 -25.03
N ALA A 5 10.87 -2.82 -24.96
CA ALA A 5 12.11 -2.57 -24.21
C ALA A 5 13.09 -1.61 -24.92
N GLN A 6 12.92 -1.37 -26.23
CA GLN A 6 13.78 -0.48 -27.03
C GLN A 6 13.12 0.84 -27.45
N GLU A 7 11.84 1.05 -27.13
CA GLU A 7 11.21 2.35 -27.35
C GLU A 7 11.58 3.27 -26.19
N GLN A 8 12.40 4.29 -26.47
CA GLN A 8 12.49 5.48 -25.63
C GLN A 8 11.50 6.50 -26.20
N PRO A 9 10.20 6.43 -25.88
CA PRO A 9 9.25 7.43 -26.37
C PRO A 9 9.67 8.78 -25.82
N THR A 10 10.10 9.67 -26.72
CA THR A 10 10.34 11.07 -26.38
C THR A 10 9.03 11.67 -25.90
N LEU A 11 9.01 12.18 -24.67
CA LEU A 11 7.82 12.78 -24.10
C LEU A 11 7.53 14.10 -24.81
N ASP A 12 6.58 14.08 -25.74
CA ASP A 12 6.02 15.28 -26.33
C ASP A 12 4.94 15.85 -25.38
N LEU A 13 5.28 16.92 -24.65
CA LEU A 13 4.37 17.56 -23.72
C LEU A 13 3.16 18.19 -24.43
N VAL A 14 3.32 18.65 -25.67
CA VAL A 14 2.20 19.22 -26.46
C VAL A 14 1.21 18.12 -26.78
N ALA A 15 1.70 17.01 -27.33
CA ALA A 15 0.85 15.86 -27.64
C ALA A 15 0.24 15.25 -26.36
N PHE A 16 1.00 15.15 -25.26
CA PHE A 16 0.54 14.58 -24.00
C PHE A 16 -0.59 15.39 -23.34
N PHE A 17 -0.50 16.72 -23.40
CA PHE A 17 -1.51 17.61 -22.82
C PHE A 17 -2.58 18.09 -23.81
N SER A 18 -2.50 17.70 -25.09
CA SER A 18 -3.50 18.00 -26.14
C SER A 18 -4.92 17.52 -25.81
N ARG A 19 -5.07 16.62 -24.83
CA ARG A 19 -6.35 16.14 -24.31
C ARG A 19 -6.44 16.38 -22.82
N PRO A 20 -7.66 16.56 -22.26
CA PRO A 20 -7.85 16.63 -20.82
C PRO A 20 -7.25 15.41 -20.13
N VAL A 21 -6.30 15.63 -19.23
CA VAL A 21 -5.66 14.55 -18.46
C VAL A 21 -6.36 14.45 -17.12
N GLN A 22 -6.87 13.26 -16.80
CA GLN A 22 -7.47 12.99 -15.49
C GLN A 22 -6.52 12.13 -14.65
N ALA A 23 -6.37 12.49 -13.38
CA ALA A 23 -5.73 11.66 -12.38
C ALA A 23 -6.63 11.55 -11.14
N ARG A 24 -6.69 10.37 -10.54
CA ARG A 24 -7.45 10.12 -9.31
C ARG A 24 -6.51 9.52 -8.27
N GLY A 25 -6.66 9.93 -7.02
CA GLY A 25 -5.88 9.37 -5.94
C GLY A 25 -6.54 9.53 -4.58
N LEU A 26 -6.03 8.78 -3.61
CA LEU A 26 -6.53 8.72 -2.25
C LEU A 26 -5.35 8.97 -1.32
N PHE A 27 -5.55 9.81 -0.31
CA PHE A 27 -4.70 9.89 0.86
C PHE A 27 -5.37 9.05 1.95
N GLN A 28 -4.66 8.04 2.43
CA GLN A 28 -5.05 7.24 3.57
C GLN A 28 -4.16 7.62 4.76
N ASN A 29 -4.75 7.67 5.95
CA ASN A 29 -3.96 7.75 7.18
C ASN A 29 -3.44 6.35 7.57
N ARG A 30 -2.71 6.27 8.69
CA ARG A 30 -2.11 5.02 9.18
C ARG A 30 -3.13 3.98 9.66
N SER A 31 -4.40 4.35 9.84
CA SER A 31 -5.49 3.40 10.13
C SER A 31 -6.17 2.86 8.86
N GLY A 32 -5.66 3.21 7.67
CA GLY A 32 -6.26 2.83 6.39
C GLY A 32 -7.51 3.64 6.02
N GLU A 33 -7.89 4.59 6.86
CA GLU A 33 -9.02 5.47 6.59
C GLU A 33 -8.64 6.48 5.50
N VAL A 34 -9.48 6.57 4.47
CA VAL A 34 -9.33 7.55 3.40
C VAL A 34 -9.62 8.94 3.96
N VAL A 35 -8.56 9.65 4.33
CA VAL A 35 -8.65 11.02 4.88
C VAL A 35 -8.90 12.08 3.81
N LYS A 36 -8.50 11.83 2.56
CA LYS A 36 -8.66 12.82 1.49
C LYS A 36 -8.68 12.15 0.11
N ARG A 37 -9.64 12.44 -0.75
CA ARG A 37 -9.70 11.87 -2.12
C ARG A 37 -9.44 12.95 -3.13
N PHE A 38 -8.41 12.90 -3.95
CA PHE A 38 -8.23 13.93 -4.97
C PHE A 38 -8.65 13.47 -6.37
N HIS A 39 -9.39 14.34 -7.06
CA HIS A 39 -9.56 14.28 -8.50
C HIS A 39 -8.79 15.45 -9.11
N VAL A 40 -7.86 15.14 -10.02
CA VAL A 40 -7.14 16.12 -10.83
C VAL A 40 -7.67 16.09 -12.24
N GLN A 41 -8.13 17.23 -12.72
CA GLN A 41 -8.33 17.47 -14.15
C GLN A 41 -7.29 18.50 -14.58
N ILE A 42 -6.47 18.13 -15.57
CA ILE A 42 -5.52 19.03 -16.20
C ILE A 42 -6.06 19.33 -17.59
N GLU A 43 -6.45 20.58 -17.78
CA GLU A 43 -6.76 21.12 -19.09
C GLU A 43 -5.55 21.89 -19.56
N SER A 44 -5.26 21.80 -20.86
CA SER A 44 -4.25 22.65 -21.45
C SER A 44 -4.84 23.47 -22.56
N ARG A 45 -4.31 24.68 -22.71
CA ARG A 45 -4.50 25.48 -23.90
C ARG A 45 -3.16 25.95 -24.42
N GLU A 46 -3.03 25.94 -25.73
CA GLU A 46 -1.89 26.55 -26.39
C GLU A 46 -2.15 28.05 -26.56
N GLU A 47 -1.17 28.87 -26.22
CA GLU A 47 -1.19 30.31 -26.45
C GLU A 47 0.14 30.72 -27.09
N GLY A 48 0.13 30.82 -28.43
CA GLY A 48 1.34 31.02 -29.23
C GLY A 48 2.26 29.80 -29.13
N GLN A 49 3.52 30.02 -28.73
CA GLN A 49 4.48 28.93 -28.46
C GLN A 49 4.38 28.41 -27.01
N GLN A 50 3.41 28.87 -26.22
CA GLN A 50 3.33 28.54 -24.79
C GLN A 50 2.21 27.53 -24.54
N LEU A 51 2.45 26.55 -23.66
CA LEU A 51 1.44 25.62 -23.18
C LEU A 51 0.98 26.08 -21.80
N ILE A 52 -0.29 26.47 -21.67
CA ILE A 52 -0.91 26.86 -20.42
C ILE A 52 -1.60 25.64 -19.83
N LEU A 53 -1.17 25.21 -18.64
CA LEU A 53 -1.74 24.10 -17.90
C LEU A 53 -2.64 24.62 -16.77
N GLU A 54 -3.90 24.23 -16.80
CA GLU A 54 -4.88 24.49 -15.75
C GLU A 54 -5.14 23.22 -14.96
N ARG A 55 -4.78 23.25 -13.67
CA ARG A 55 -5.01 22.13 -12.75
C ARG A 55 -6.17 22.43 -11.82
N PHE A 56 -7.13 21.52 -11.78
CA PHE A 56 -8.19 21.51 -10.78
C PHE A 56 -7.94 20.38 -9.78
N LEU A 57 -7.94 20.67 -8.49
CA LEU A 57 -7.83 19.68 -7.41
C LEU A 57 -9.14 19.68 -6.61
N TYR A 58 -9.72 18.51 -6.39
CA TYR A 58 -10.95 18.33 -5.61
C TYR A 58 -10.77 17.27 -4.56
N SER A 59 -10.91 17.59 -3.28
CA SER A 59 -10.81 16.52 -2.26
C SER A 59 -11.58 16.63 -0.97
N ASP A 60 -12.24 17.75 -0.77
CA ASP A 60 -12.91 18.12 0.48
C ASP A 60 -14.07 19.09 0.20
N GLY A 61 -14.53 19.17 -1.05
CA GLY A 61 -15.49 20.17 -1.52
C GLY A 61 -14.86 21.48 -2.01
N THR A 62 -13.56 21.70 -1.82
CA THR A 62 -12.87 22.88 -2.35
C THR A 62 -12.34 22.66 -3.77
N ARG A 63 -12.36 23.73 -4.58
CA ARG A 63 -11.73 23.78 -5.91
C ARG A 63 -10.49 24.65 -5.82
N GLN A 64 -9.32 24.10 -6.09
CA GLN A 64 -8.13 24.92 -6.30
C GLN A 64 -7.77 24.92 -7.78
N ARG A 65 -7.78 26.10 -8.41
CA ARG A 65 -7.29 26.33 -9.77
C ARG A 65 -5.85 26.83 -9.68
N ARG A 66 -4.92 26.14 -10.35
CA ARG A 66 -3.56 26.64 -10.57
C ARG A 66 -3.29 26.69 -12.07
N VAL A 67 -2.75 27.81 -12.52
CA VAL A 67 -2.37 28.04 -13.92
C VAL A 67 -0.86 28.07 -13.98
N GLY A 68 -0.27 27.18 -14.78
CA GLY A 68 1.16 27.18 -15.10
C GLY A 68 1.37 27.46 -16.57
N THR A 69 2.38 28.24 -16.93
CA THR A 69 2.74 28.51 -18.33
C THR A 69 4.07 27.84 -18.64
N LEU A 70 4.10 26.99 -19.67
CA LEU A 70 5.28 26.33 -20.20
C LEU A 70 5.67 26.97 -21.54
N GLN A 71 6.96 27.22 -21.73
CA GLN A 71 7.57 27.76 -22.94
C GLN A 71 8.65 26.80 -23.43
N PRO A 72 8.79 26.55 -24.74
CA PRO A 72 9.83 25.70 -25.26
C PRO A 72 11.20 26.36 -25.03
N ALA A 73 12.13 25.57 -24.48
CA ALA A 73 13.52 25.96 -24.23
C ALA A 73 14.51 25.31 -25.22
N GLY A 74 14.00 24.66 -26.28
CA GLY A 74 14.79 23.95 -27.28
C GLY A 74 15.16 22.51 -26.87
N ALA A 75 15.47 21.66 -27.85
CA ALA A 75 15.85 20.25 -27.66
C ALA A 75 14.86 19.42 -26.78
N GLY A 76 13.56 19.65 -26.95
CA GLY A 76 12.51 18.96 -26.19
C GLY A 76 12.35 19.43 -24.73
N ARG A 77 13.06 20.48 -24.31
CA ARG A 77 12.97 21.05 -22.95
C ARG A 77 11.92 22.15 -22.88
N TRP A 78 11.27 22.27 -21.72
CA TRP A 78 10.27 23.30 -21.45
C TRP A 78 10.64 24.10 -20.19
N ARG A 79 10.44 25.42 -20.23
CA ARG A 79 10.68 26.36 -19.13
C ARG A 79 9.38 27.06 -18.80
N GLY A 80 8.99 27.22 -17.54
CA GLY A 80 7.80 28.00 -17.21
C GLY A 80 8.02 29.14 -16.24
N ARG A 81 7.08 30.07 -16.27
CA ARG A 81 7.05 31.27 -15.40
C ARG A 81 6.17 31.04 -14.18
N ALA A 82 6.75 30.28 -13.28
CA ALA A 82 6.65 30.31 -11.83
C ALA A 82 7.86 29.45 -11.38
N ASP A 83 8.34 29.56 -10.15
CA ASP A 83 9.46 28.75 -9.61
C ASP A 83 9.24 27.20 -9.61
N ASP A 84 8.33 26.72 -10.44
CA ASP A 84 7.69 25.42 -10.42
C ASP A 84 8.08 24.48 -11.58
N VAL A 85 8.64 24.91 -12.73
CA VAL A 85 8.73 23.99 -13.90
C VAL A 85 9.88 22.98 -13.84
N VAL A 86 11.08 23.38 -13.48
CA VAL A 86 12.17 22.41 -13.21
C VAL A 86 11.78 21.52 -12.02
N ARG A 87 11.15 22.13 -11.00
CA ARG A 87 10.62 21.42 -9.84
C ARG A 87 9.45 20.48 -10.17
N LEU A 88 8.72 20.74 -11.25
CA LEU A 88 7.62 19.92 -11.76
C LEU A 88 8.17 18.75 -12.57
N GLU A 89 9.17 18.94 -13.43
CA GLU A 89 9.81 17.84 -14.15
C GLU A 89 10.45 16.84 -13.17
N GLU A 90 11.18 17.33 -12.16
CA GLU A 90 11.74 16.50 -11.08
C GLU A 90 10.64 15.79 -10.27
N LYS A 91 9.56 16.49 -9.91
CA LYS A 91 8.42 15.88 -9.18
C LYS A 91 7.69 14.85 -10.04
N ILE A 92 7.49 15.11 -11.32
CA ILE A 92 6.84 14.19 -12.26
C ILE A 92 7.73 12.96 -12.47
N ALA A 93 9.04 13.13 -12.60
CA ALA A 93 9.98 12.02 -12.68
C ALA A 93 9.92 11.16 -11.41
N LYS A 94 9.96 11.79 -10.22
CA LYS A 94 9.82 11.09 -8.94
C LYS A 94 8.48 10.36 -8.82
N LEU A 95 7.38 10.99 -9.22
CA LEU A 95 6.06 10.38 -9.23
C LEU A 95 5.98 9.20 -10.19
N LYS A 96 6.60 9.29 -11.38
CA LYS A 96 6.67 8.17 -12.33
C LYS A 96 7.44 6.99 -11.75
N THR A 97 8.55 7.23 -11.05
CA THR A 97 9.30 6.18 -10.36
C THR A 97 8.46 5.53 -9.27
N GLN A 98 7.82 6.34 -8.41
CA GLN A 98 6.93 5.85 -7.35
C GLN A 98 5.73 5.08 -7.92
N MET A 99 5.16 5.50 -9.04
CA MET A 99 4.07 4.78 -9.71
C MET A 99 4.53 3.42 -10.24
N LYS A 100 5.73 3.31 -10.81
CA LYS A 100 6.28 2.01 -11.24
C LYS A 100 6.50 1.07 -10.06
N GLU A 101 7.03 1.58 -8.94
CA GLU A 101 7.20 0.81 -7.70
C GLU A 101 5.84 0.34 -7.16
N LEU A 102 4.84 1.21 -7.13
CA LEU A 102 3.48 0.87 -6.68
C LEU A 102 2.80 -0.15 -7.59
N GLN A 103 3.00 -0.08 -8.91
CA GLN A 103 2.49 -1.08 -9.86
C GLN A 103 3.10 -2.46 -9.61
N ALA A 104 4.40 -2.53 -9.32
CA ALA A 104 5.04 -3.80 -8.98
C ALA A 104 4.47 -4.39 -7.68
N ILE A 105 4.26 -3.54 -6.66
CA ILE A 105 3.65 -3.94 -5.39
C ILE A 105 2.19 -4.36 -5.60
N GLU A 106 1.43 -3.70 -6.49
CA GLU A 106 0.05 -4.06 -6.83
C GLU A 106 -0.06 -5.44 -7.49
N ILE A 107 0.90 -5.81 -8.34
CA ILE A 107 0.96 -7.16 -8.92
C ILE A 107 1.18 -8.19 -7.79
N GLN A 108 2.17 -7.96 -6.93
CA GLN A 108 2.45 -8.85 -5.78
C GLN A 108 1.25 -8.95 -4.84
N LEU A 109 0.56 -7.84 -4.57
CA LEU A 109 -0.65 -7.80 -3.76
C LEU A 109 -1.76 -8.65 -4.36
N ASN A 110 -1.89 -8.62 -5.69
CA ASN A 110 -2.91 -9.39 -6.39
C ASN A 110 -2.59 -10.88 -6.46
N GLU A 111 -1.32 -11.24 -6.53
CA GLU A 111 -0.84 -12.62 -6.48
C GLU A 111 -0.92 -13.21 -5.06
N SER A 112 -0.81 -12.38 -4.01
CA SER A 112 -0.92 -12.86 -2.63
C SER A 112 -2.33 -13.42 -2.33
N PRO A 113 -2.44 -14.64 -1.75
CA PRO A 113 -3.72 -15.27 -1.42
C PRO A 113 -4.61 -14.45 -0.49
N ASP A 114 -3.99 -13.70 0.43
CA ASP A 114 -4.66 -12.90 1.47
C ASP A 114 -4.76 -11.42 1.11
N LYS A 115 -4.38 -11.04 -0.12
CA LYS A 115 -4.35 -9.66 -0.61
C LYS A 115 -3.57 -8.71 0.31
N GLN A 116 -2.45 -9.20 0.83
CA GLN A 116 -1.53 -8.43 1.66
C GLN A 116 -0.08 -8.63 1.25
N VAL A 117 0.72 -7.57 1.35
CA VAL A 117 2.17 -7.60 1.17
C VAL A 117 2.81 -6.73 2.24
N SER A 118 3.80 -7.27 2.93
CA SER A 118 4.66 -6.53 3.84
C SER A 118 5.97 -6.19 3.12
N LEU A 119 6.36 -4.91 3.14
CA LEU A 119 7.54 -4.41 2.41
C LEU A 119 8.86 -4.69 3.14
N THR A 120 8.80 -5.06 4.41
CA THR A 120 9.97 -5.27 5.29
C THR A 120 10.23 -6.73 5.59
N ASP A 121 9.16 -7.54 5.65
CA ASP A 121 9.21 -8.96 5.95
C ASP A 121 8.06 -9.66 5.23
N PRO A 122 8.31 -10.43 4.15
CA PRO A 122 7.26 -11.06 3.32
C PRO A 122 6.35 -12.03 4.08
N ASP A 123 6.81 -12.60 5.19
CA ASP A 123 6.06 -13.60 5.95
C ASP A 123 5.19 -12.98 7.05
N ALA A 124 5.43 -11.73 7.44
CA ALA A 124 4.61 -11.03 8.42
C ALA A 124 3.20 -10.70 7.88
N ARG A 125 2.20 -10.68 8.77
CA ARG A 125 0.82 -10.33 8.41
C ARG A 125 0.25 -9.22 9.28
N SER A 126 -0.62 -8.38 8.72
CA SER A 126 -1.39 -7.40 9.50
C SER A 126 -2.50 -8.12 10.23
N MET A 127 -2.46 -8.06 11.56
CA MET A 127 -3.42 -8.67 12.46
C MET A 127 -4.15 -7.58 13.24
N MET A 128 -5.46 -7.77 13.47
CA MET A 128 -6.25 -6.81 14.23
C MET A 128 -6.04 -7.01 15.73
N THR A 129 -5.62 -5.95 16.42
CA THR A 129 -5.43 -5.95 17.87
C THR A 129 -5.97 -4.66 18.48
N ARG A 130 -6.97 -4.78 19.37
CA ARG A 130 -7.53 -3.64 20.16
C ARG A 130 -7.83 -2.38 19.33
N GLY A 131 -8.40 -2.55 18.13
CA GLY A 131 -8.80 -1.45 17.24
C GLY A 131 -7.70 -0.91 16.32
N THR A 132 -6.47 -1.43 16.42
CA THR A 132 -5.34 -1.10 15.53
C THR A 132 -4.79 -2.34 14.86
N GLY A 133 -4.33 -2.23 13.60
CA GLY A 133 -3.61 -3.30 12.92
C GLY A 133 -2.13 -3.30 13.31
N ILE A 134 -1.61 -4.44 13.73
CA ILE A 134 -0.17 -4.66 13.94
C ILE A 134 0.33 -5.62 12.87
N VAL A 135 1.47 -5.32 12.26
CA VAL A 135 2.16 -6.24 11.33
C VAL A 135 3.09 -7.12 12.15
N GLY A 136 2.89 -8.43 12.10
CA GLY A 136 3.70 -9.38 12.85
C GLY A 136 3.25 -10.82 12.67
N TYR A 137 3.61 -11.65 13.64
CA TYR A 137 3.28 -13.06 13.71
C TYR A 137 2.39 -13.33 14.93
N ASN A 138 1.53 -14.33 14.83
CA ASN A 138 0.75 -14.80 15.95
C ASN A 138 1.47 -15.99 16.60
N VAL A 139 2.01 -15.79 17.79
CA VAL A 139 2.71 -16.83 18.55
C VAL A 139 1.76 -17.45 19.57
N GLN A 140 1.58 -18.76 19.46
CA GLN A 140 0.81 -19.59 20.37
C GLN A 140 1.77 -20.28 21.35
N THR A 141 1.38 -20.41 22.61
CA THR A 141 2.24 -21.02 23.63
C THR A 141 1.40 -21.76 24.66
N ALA A 142 1.83 -22.98 25.02
CA ALA A 142 1.26 -23.77 26.09
C ALA A 142 2.27 -23.90 27.23
N VAL A 143 1.80 -23.69 28.46
CA VAL A 143 2.63 -23.70 29.66
C VAL A 143 2.08 -24.74 30.64
N ASP A 144 2.97 -25.58 31.17
CA ASP A 144 2.66 -26.48 32.26
C ASP A 144 2.47 -25.68 33.57
N THR A 145 1.34 -25.87 34.22
CA THR A 145 0.95 -25.06 35.38
C THR A 145 1.66 -25.48 36.67
N GLN A 146 2.17 -26.71 36.75
CA GLN A 146 2.84 -27.22 37.95
C GLN A 146 4.31 -26.80 38.01
N HIS A 147 5.01 -26.84 36.89
CA HIS A 147 6.45 -26.58 36.79
C HIS A 147 6.77 -25.25 36.11
N HIS A 148 5.76 -24.55 35.58
CA HIS A 148 5.90 -23.25 34.89
C HIS A 148 6.81 -23.32 33.66
N LEU A 149 6.81 -24.45 32.96
CA LEU A 149 7.60 -24.67 31.75
C LEU A 149 6.75 -24.50 30.50
N ILE A 150 7.31 -23.88 29.46
CA ILE A 150 6.70 -23.89 28.13
C ILE A 150 6.85 -25.30 27.56
N VAL A 151 5.73 -25.95 27.25
CA VAL A 151 5.69 -27.34 26.76
C VAL A 151 5.43 -27.42 25.26
N ALA A 152 4.83 -26.39 24.67
CA ALA A 152 4.65 -26.28 23.23
C ALA A 152 4.58 -24.82 22.82
N HIS A 153 5.01 -24.53 21.59
CA HIS A 153 4.85 -23.23 20.97
C HIS A 153 4.65 -23.39 19.46
N GLU A 154 3.90 -22.48 18.85
CA GLU A 154 3.67 -22.46 17.40
C GLU A 154 3.64 -21.00 16.91
N VAL A 155 4.24 -20.72 15.76
CA VAL A 155 4.19 -19.41 15.12
C VAL A 155 3.29 -19.52 13.90
N THR A 156 2.22 -18.73 13.86
CA THR A 156 1.22 -18.77 12.79
C THR A 156 0.99 -17.37 12.21
N ASN A 157 0.52 -17.36 10.97
CA ASN A 157 0.07 -16.14 10.29
C ASN A 157 -1.45 -15.92 10.41
N VAL A 158 -2.13 -16.71 11.24
CA VAL A 158 -3.57 -16.58 11.48
C VAL A 158 -3.80 -15.52 12.54
N GLY A 159 -4.43 -14.41 12.18
CA GLY A 159 -4.66 -13.28 13.08
C GLY A 159 -5.69 -13.51 14.20
N SER A 160 -6.17 -14.75 14.39
CA SER A 160 -7.18 -15.08 15.41
C SER A 160 -6.85 -16.42 16.09
N ASP A 161 -7.11 -16.48 17.39
CA ASP A 161 -6.82 -17.64 18.22
C ASP A 161 -7.95 -18.69 18.25
N ARG A 162 -9.10 -18.40 17.60
CA ARG A 162 -10.35 -19.17 17.72
C ARG A 162 -10.25 -20.65 17.34
N ASP A 163 -9.27 -21.03 16.53
CA ASP A 163 -9.05 -22.40 16.08
C ASP A 163 -7.72 -23.01 16.60
N GLN A 164 -6.98 -22.27 17.43
CA GLN A 164 -5.62 -22.64 17.84
C GLN A 164 -5.56 -23.57 19.07
N LEU A 165 -6.65 -23.64 19.87
CA LEU A 165 -6.66 -24.40 21.12
C LEU A 165 -6.44 -25.90 20.92
N SER A 166 -7.14 -26.49 19.96
CA SER A 166 -7.07 -27.94 19.71
C SER A 166 -5.68 -28.37 19.21
N SER A 167 -5.07 -27.57 18.33
CA SER A 167 -3.70 -27.81 17.85
C SER A 167 -2.70 -27.75 19.01
N MET A 168 -2.72 -26.65 19.77
CA MET A 168 -1.79 -26.44 20.89
C MET A 168 -1.96 -27.48 21.99
N ALA A 169 -3.18 -27.87 22.32
CA ALA A 169 -3.44 -28.91 23.32
C ALA A 169 -2.89 -30.28 22.89
N LYS A 170 -2.96 -30.63 21.60
CA LYS A 170 -2.39 -31.88 21.08
C LYS A 170 -0.87 -31.86 21.16
N GLN A 171 -0.24 -30.76 20.75
CA GLN A 171 1.21 -30.59 20.83
C GLN A 171 1.71 -30.64 22.28
N ALA A 172 1.02 -29.95 23.20
CA ALA A 172 1.34 -30.00 24.63
C ALA A 172 1.19 -31.41 25.21
N ARG A 173 0.10 -32.11 24.86
CA ARG A 173 -0.13 -33.49 25.31
C ARG A 173 0.99 -34.43 24.86
N GLU A 174 1.41 -34.32 23.60
CA GLU A 174 2.49 -35.11 23.03
C GLU A 174 3.83 -34.80 23.71
N ALA A 175 4.17 -33.51 23.86
CA ALA A 175 5.41 -33.07 24.52
C ALA A 175 5.49 -33.51 25.98
N MET A 176 4.35 -33.54 26.69
CA MET A 176 4.28 -34.00 28.09
C MET A 176 4.12 -35.52 28.22
N ALA A 177 3.98 -36.26 27.11
CA ALA A 177 3.72 -37.69 27.09
C ALA A 177 2.57 -38.12 28.04
N SER A 178 1.46 -37.36 28.03
CA SER A 178 0.29 -37.63 28.88
C SER A 178 -0.89 -38.17 28.06
N ASP A 179 -1.64 -39.12 28.61
CA ASP A 179 -2.85 -39.65 27.97
C ASP A 179 -4.05 -38.69 28.09
N THR A 180 -4.09 -37.88 29.15
CA THR A 180 -5.17 -36.93 29.42
C THR A 180 -4.62 -35.56 29.76
N LEU A 181 -5.30 -34.51 29.31
CA LEU A 181 -4.87 -33.13 29.53
C LEU A 181 -6.08 -32.27 29.88
N SER A 182 -5.98 -31.54 30.98
CA SER A 182 -6.91 -30.46 31.32
C SER A 182 -6.29 -29.14 30.86
N VAL A 183 -7.00 -28.41 30.00
CA VAL A 183 -6.49 -27.16 29.40
C VAL A 183 -7.36 -26.00 29.83
N VAL A 184 -6.71 -24.90 30.22
CA VAL A 184 -7.35 -23.61 30.49
C VAL A 184 -6.87 -22.63 29.42
N ALA A 185 -7.79 -21.90 28.80
CA ALA A 185 -7.50 -20.91 27.78
C ALA A 185 -8.44 -19.71 27.88
N ASP A 186 -8.02 -18.58 27.33
CA ASP A 186 -8.82 -17.37 27.28
C ASP A 186 -10.03 -17.50 26.33
N ARG A 187 -11.03 -16.63 26.52
CA ARG A 187 -12.24 -16.58 25.67
C ARG A 187 -11.94 -16.43 24.17
N GLY A 188 -10.80 -15.85 23.81
CA GLY A 188 -10.39 -15.68 22.41
C GLY A 188 -10.24 -16.99 21.63
N TYR A 189 -10.01 -18.10 22.34
CA TYR A 189 -9.89 -19.45 21.78
C TYR A 189 -11.23 -20.16 21.60
N PHE A 190 -12.33 -19.56 22.07
CA PHE A 190 -13.66 -20.17 22.00
C PHE A 190 -14.28 -20.00 20.61
N LYS A 191 -14.76 -21.10 20.04
CA LYS A 191 -15.57 -21.15 18.83
C LYS A 191 -16.91 -21.80 19.17
N SER A 192 -18.01 -21.06 19.00
CA SER A 192 -19.35 -21.63 19.02
C SER A 192 -19.53 -22.47 17.74
N GLU A 193 -19.89 -23.75 17.90
CA GLU A 193 -20.40 -24.59 16.80
C GLU A 193 -21.64 -23.98 16.14
#